data_AF-A0A8T7DZJ6-F1
#
_entry.id   AF-A0A8T7DZJ6-F1
#
_cell.length_a   1.000
_cell.length_b   1.000
_cell.length_c   1.000
_cell.angle_alpha   90.00
_cell.angle_beta   90.00
_cell.angle_gamma   90.00
#
_symmetry.space_group_name_H-M   'P 1'
#
loop_
_entity.id
_entity.type
_entity.pdbx_description
1 polymer ?
#
loop_
_entity_poly.entity_id
_entity_poly.type
_entity_poly.pdbx_seq_one_letter_code
_entity_poly.pdbx_strand_id
1 'polypeptide(L)'
;MKIVAGIVFATGLAISLVISLLPVSAAPTQAPVDVMHEVYEAVAYLLPLSVRDPEHASEWDQELIDSRLATLRDSSQALLGHAQQQDLEFGLLARSFDRTVADLTAAFADRWPAYAYFSMMDLTQYCAACHSRLPSDAQAVFGQKLLARMDLRTLDDDELARLYVALRQFRLAAGKLEERLLDPALHPIDADLDGTYVQFLDVSLDANGDFERAWRVLAKVAQRPDLPYYLAQRLKAWQNAIDEVGTTLAGPAELADARAWFDKATVIGHAPADATRAVYDLAAAQILQRLLDQGLLQKLDKAEAYYTLGVITLRTTERRPAVPEMELLMEAAIRTAPGSSYARYGYALLEEFGYTGEGHLASQQLVEGESAFIDMAELRQLIELGTAATGTGTN
;
A
#
# COMPACT_ATOMS: atom_id res chain seq x y z
N MET A 1 4.36 87.44 20.85
CA MET A 1 2.89 87.51 21.11
C MET A 1 2.39 86.17 21.63
N LYS A 2 1.20 86.11 22.24
CA LYS A 2 0.55 84.85 22.67
C LYS A 2 -0.25 84.23 21.52
N ILE A 3 -0.42 82.89 21.54
CA ILE A 3 -1.55 82.05 21.10
C ILE A 3 -1.05 80.60 21.28
N VAL A 4 -1.33 79.97 22.43
CA VAL A 4 -2.51 79.13 22.74
C VAL A 4 -2.42 77.74 22.09
N ALA A 5 -2.33 76.71 22.93
CA ALA A 5 -2.36 75.31 22.52
C ALA A 5 -3.80 74.79 22.47
N GLY A 6 -4.11 73.95 21.48
CA GLY A 6 -5.38 73.22 21.38
C GLY A 6 -5.17 71.74 21.70
N ILE A 7 -5.72 71.26 22.81
CA ILE A 7 -5.78 69.84 23.13
C ILE A 7 -7.11 69.29 22.61
N VAL A 8 -7.05 68.38 21.64
CA VAL A 8 -8.23 67.68 21.11
C VAL A 8 -8.37 66.35 21.82
N PHE A 9 -9.38 66.22 22.68
CA PHE A 9 -9.78 64.93 23.27
C PHE A 9 -10.55 64.11 22.24
N ALA A 10 -9.89 63.13 21.62
CA ALA A 10 -10.55 62.12 20.78
C ALA A 10 -11.06 60.96 21.66
N THR A 11 -12.31 61.03 22.10
CA THR A 11 -12.97 59.92 22.81
C THR A 11 -13.30 58.79 21.84
N GLY A 12 -12.36 57.86 21.66
CA GLY A 12 -12.57 56.65 20.84
C GLY A 12 -13.67 55.77 21.41
N LEU A 13 -14.70 55.49 20.60
CA LEU A 13 -15.85 54.69 21.01
C LEU A 13 -15.45 53.20 21.03
N ALA A 14 -15.24 52.64 22.23
CA ALA A 14 -14.94 51.22 22.41
C ALA A 14 -16.19 50.36 22.15
N ILE A 15 -16.38 49.95 20.90
CA ILE A 15 -17.42 48.98 20.53
C ILE A 15 -16.97 47.59 21.01
N SER A 16 -17.36 47.23 22.23
CA SER A 16 -17.24 45.86 22.73
C SER A 16 -18.18 44.95 21.93
N LEU A 17 -17.66 44.36 20.86
CA LEU A 17 -18.34 43.32 20.10
C LEU A 17 -18.44 42.07 20.98
N VAL A 18 -19.53 41.96 21.74
CA VAL A 18 -19.86 40.77 22.51
C VAL A 18 -20.28 39.67 21.53
N ILE A 19 -19.28 38.98 20.99
CA ILE A 19 -19.48 37.72 20.28
C ILE A 19 -20.08 36.75 21.30
N SER A 20 -21.39 36.57 21.22
CA SER A 20 -22.08 35.55 22.01
C SER A 20 -21.62 34.20 21.50
N LEU A 21 -20.67 33.62 22.22
CA LEU A 21 -20.30 32.20 22.13
C LEU A 21 -21.50 31.38 22.63
N LEU A 22 -22.54 31.31 21.80
CA LEU A 22 -23.55 30.27 21.90
C LEU A 22 -22.77 28.94 21.85
N PRO A 23 -23.01 28.01 22.79
CA PRO A 23 -22.37 26.70 22.70
C PRO A 23 -22.81 26.07 21.38
N VAL A 24 -21.84 25.80 20.50
CA VAL A 24 -22.07 24.98 19.31
C VAL A 24 -22.54 23.63 19.85
N SER A 25 -23.84 23.37 19.75
CA SER A 25 -24.41 22.10 20.18
C SER A 25 -23.78 21.03 19.31
N ALA A 26 -22.87 20.24 19.88
CA ALA A 26 -22.25 19.13 19.19
C ALA A 26 -23.36 18.27 18.58
N ALA A 27 -23.22 17.94 17.30
CA ALA A 27 -24.14 17.01 16.65
C ALA A 27 -24.15 15.69 17.46
N PRO A 28 -25.30 15.01 17.60
CA PRO A 28 -25.34 13.74 18.30
C PRO A 28 -24.42 12.76 17.60
N THR A 29 -23.36 12.32 18.30
CA THR A 29 -22.37 11.40 17.75
C THR A 29 -23.05 10.10 17.36
N GLN A 30 -23.02 9.73 16.07
CA GLN A 30 -23.42 8.40 15.62
C GLN A 30 -22.63 7.34 16.40
N ALA A 31 -23.24 6.18 16.67
CA ALA A 31 -22.49 5.12 17.31
C ALA A 31 -21.45 4.58 16.31
N PRO A 32 -20.21 4.24 16.74
CA PRO A 32 -19.18 3.74 15.83
C PRO A 32 -19.59 2.48 15.04
N VAL A 33 -20.56 1.71 15.54
CA VAL A 33 -21.12 0.55 14.81
C VAL A 33 -21.96 0.96 13.59
N ASP A 34 -22.65 2.10 13.66
CA ASP A 34 -23.47 2.64 12.56
C ASP A 34 -22.55 3.23 11.48
N VAL A 35 -21.56 4.04 11.90
CA VAL A 35 -20.52 4.59 11.02
C VAL A 35 -19.75 3.49 10.30
N MET A 36 -19.35 2.42 11.01
CA MET A 36 -18.72 1.28 10.35
C MET A 36 -19.66 0.56 9.38
N HIS A 37 -20.97 0.51 9.64
CA HIS A 37 -21.94 -0.07 8.69
C HIS A 37 -22.01 0.71 7.37
N GLU A 38 -21.99 2.04 7.45
CA GLU A 38 -21.91 2.94 6.30
C GLU A 38 -20.63 2.71 5.49
N VAL A 39 -19.47 2.56 6.17
CA VAL A 39 -18.21 2.13 5.52
C VAL A 39 -18.35 0.75 4.87
N TYR A 40 -18.91 -0.25 5.55
CA TYR A 40 -19.08 -1.60 4.99
C TYR A 40 -19.90 -1.59 3.69
N GLU A 41 -20.98 -0.81 3.60
CA GLU A 41 -21.76 -0.71 2.36
C GLU A 41 -21.00 0.02 1.25
N ALA A 42 -20.33 1.13 1.56
CA ALA A 42 -19.61 1.90 0.56
C ALA A 42 -18.42 1.12 -0.02
N VAL A 43 -17.65 0.41 0.83
CA VAL A 43 -16.58 -0.49 0.38
C VAL A 43 -17.14 -1.69 -0.40
N ALA A 44 -18.30 -2.23 0.00
CA ALA A 44 -18.95 -3.33 -0.73
C ALA A 44 -19.32 -2.97 -2.17
N TYR A 45 -19.58 -1.69 -2.42
CA TYR A 45 -19.93 -1.17 -3.75
C TYR A 45 -18.69 -0.69 -4.54
N LEU A 46 -17.80 0.07 -3.91
CA LEU A 46 -16.67 0.72 -4.59
C LEU A 46 -15.53 -0.26 -4.93
N LEU A 47 -15.26 -1.27 -4.09
CA LEU A 47 -14.13 -2.18 -4.34
C LEU A 47 -14.33 -3.04 -5.61
N PRO A 48 -15.50 -3.66 -5.87
CA PRO A 48 -15.75 -4.38 -7.13
C PRO A 48 -15.74 -3.48 -8.37
N LEU A 49 -16.06 -2.19 -8.24
CA LEU A 49 -15.94 -1.23 -9.34
C LEU A 49 -14.49 -0.82 -9.59
N SER A 50 -13.68 -0.70 -8.54
CA SER A 50 -12.29 -0.29 -8.68
C SER A 50 -11.43 -1.32 -9.43
N VAL A 51 -11.69 -2.63 -9.24
CA VAL A 51 -10.98 -3.69 -9.99
C VAL A 51 -11.43 -3.82 -11.45
N ARG A 52 -12.61 -3.27 -11.80
CA ARG A 52 -13.27 -3.48 -13.10
C ARG A 52 -12.62 -2.65 -14.21
N ASP A 53 -12.59 -3.20 -15.43
CA ASP A 53 -12.30 -2.44 -16.65
C ASP A 53 -13.17 -1.16 -16.77
N PRO A 54 -12.57 0.05 -16.87
CA PRO A 54 -13.30 1.32 -16.99
C PRO A 54 -14.13 1.45 -18.27
N GLU A 55 -13.82 0.74 -19.36
CA GLU A 55 -14.61 0.83 -20.60
C GLU A 55 -16.04 0.30 -20.43
N HIS A 56 -16.29 -0.43 -19.33
CA HIS A 56 -17.59 -1.02 -18.97
C HIS A 56 -18.37 -0.21 -17.91
N ALA A 57 -17.90 0.98 -17.51
CA ALA A 57 -18.60 1.85 -16.55
C ALA A 57 -19.75 2.65 -17.20
N SER A 58 -20.90 2.74 -16.52
CA SER A 58 -22.08 3.50 -16.98
C SER A 58 -22.24 4.85 -16.25
N GLU A 59 -23.06 5.75 -16.81
CA GLU A 59 -23.42 7.01 -16.14
C GLU A 59 -24.11 6.78 -14.78
N TRP A 60 -24.82 5.65 -14.63
CA TRP A 60 -25.48 5.28 -13.37
C TRP A 60 -24.49 4.76 -12.32
N ASP A 61 -23.36 4.19 -12.73
CA ASP A 61 -22.28 3.85 -11.79
C ASP A 61 -21.68 5.14 -11.21
N GLN A 62 -21.54 6.23 -11.99
CA GLN A 62 -20.96 7.51 -11.50
C GLN A 62 -21.80 8.13 -10.37
N GLU A 63 -23.13 8.28 -10.53
CA GLU A 63 -23.98 8.86 -9.47
C GLU A 63 -23.87 8.07 -8.15
N LEU A 64 -23.73 6.75 -8.24
CA LEU A 64 -23.65 5.87 -7.07
C LEU A 64 -22.22 5.76 -6.51
N ILE A 65 -21.18 5.89 -7.35
CA ILE A 65 -19.78 6.10 -6.92
C ILE A 65 -19.70 7.39 -6.11
N ASP A 66 -20.16 8.52 -6.66
CA ASP A 66 -20.12 9.83 -6.01
C ASP A 66 -20.87 9.80 -4.65
N SER A 67 -22.04 9.15 -4.62
CA SER A 67 -22.81 8.95 -3.38
C SER A 67 -22.07 8.10 -2.35
N ARG A 68 -21.38 7.02 -2.74
CA ARG A 68 -20.65 6.16 -1.79
C ARG A 68 -19.31 6.77 -1.35
N LEU A 69 -18.68 7.60 -2.18
CA LEU A 69 -17.51 8.39 -1.79
C LEU A 69 -17.88 9.50 -0.79
N ALA A 70 -19.05 10.13 -0.95
CA ALA A 70 -19.58 11.02 0.08
C ALA A 70 -19.82 10.28 1.40
N THR A 71 -20.45 9.09 1.37
CA THR A 71 -20.63 8.23 2.57
C THR A 71 -19.29 7.89 3.24
N LEU A 72 -18.26 7.49 2.48
CA LEU A 72 -16.94 7.20 3.06
C LEU A 72 -16.31 8.43 3.72
N ARG A 73 -16.45 9.62 3.13
CA ARG A 73 -15.86 10.87 3.65
C ARG A 73 -16.55 11.34 4.93
N ASP A 74 -17.88 11.27 4.98
CA ASP A 74 -18.62 11.59 6.20
C ASP A 74 -18.29 10.56 7.30
N SER A 75 -18.16 9.27 6.93
CA SER A 75 -17.75 8.20 7.83
C SER A 75 -16.31 8.35 8.35
N SER A 76 -15.35 8.74 7.51
CA SER A 76 -13.95 8.90 7.92
C SER A 76 -13.77 10.08 8.88
N GLN A 77 -14.49 11.18 8.64
CA GLN A 77 -14.55 12.32 9.56
C GLN A 77 -15.24 11.95 10.89
N ALA A 78 -16.29 11.11 10.87
CA ALA A 78 -16.91 10.59 12.09
C ALA A 78 -15.97 9.67 12.88
N LEU A 79 -15.20 8.80 12.20
CA LEU A 79 -14.16 7.96 12.82
C LEU A 79 -13.03 8.80 13.41
N LEU A 80 -12.60 9.87 12.73
CA LEU A 80 -11.64 10.85 13.25
C LEU A 80 -12.16 11.53 14.53
N GLY A 81 -13.43 11.96 14.53
CA GLY A 81 -14.07 12.54 15.72
C GLY A 81 -14.10 11.57 16.90
N HIS A 82 -14.38 10.29 16.65
CA HIS A 82 -14.32 9.25 17.67
C HIS A 82 -12.88 8.97 18.16
N ALA A 83 -11.91 8.97 17.25
CA ALA A 83 -10.51 8.66 17.55
C ALA A 83 -9.84 9.65 18.51
N GLN A 84 -10.36 10.88 18.63
CA GLN A 84 -9.91 11.87 19.63
C GLN A 84 -10.09 11.42 21.09
N GLN A 85 -10.91 10.39 21.34
CA GLN A 85 -11.17 9.83 22.67
C GLN A 85 -10.47 8.49 22.91
N GLN A 86 -9.65 8.02 21.96
CA GLN A 86 -8.97 6.72 21.97
C GLN A 86 -7.45 6.88 22.13
N ASP A 87 -6.70 5.78 22.04
CA ASP A 87 -5.23 5.82 22.05
C ASP A 87 -4.62 6.46 20.78
N LEU A 88 -3.36 6.88 20.91
CA LEU A 88 -2.60 7.55 19.85
C LEU A 88 -2.49 6.73 18.55
N GLU A 89 -2.43 5.40 18.66
CA GLU A 89 -2.27 4.50 17.51
C GLU A 89 -3.59 4.38 16.74
N PHE A 90 -4.73 4.25 17.43
CA PHE A 90 -6.05 4.38 16.81
C PHE A 90 -6.24 5.77 16.18
N GLY A 91 -5.77 6.82 16.85
CA GLY A 91 -5.71 8.18 16.33
C GLY A 91 -4.87 8.34 15.05
N LEU A 92 -3.82 7.53 14.88
CA LEU A 92 -3.02 7.49 13.64
C LEU A 92 -3.78 6.74 12.53
N LEU A 93 -4.30 5.54 12.82
CA LEU A 93 -5.07 4.74 11.85
C LEU A 93 -6.26 5.50 11.28
N ALA A 94 -7.00 6.24 12.11
CA ALA A 94 -8.13 7.06 11.65
C ALA A 94 -7.71 8.21 10.71
N ARG A 95 -6.52 8.81 10.90
CA ARG A 95 -5.97 9.84 9.99
C ARG A 95 -5.48 9.25 8.67
N SER A 96 -4.86 8.07 8.70
CA SER A 96 -4.47 7.38 7.46
C SER A 96 -5.71 7.00 6.64
N PHE A 97 -6.72 6.40 7.28
CA PHE A 97 -7.98 6.05 6.64
C PHE A 97 -8.68 7.26 5.99
N ASP A 98 -8.77 8.40 6.69
CA ASP A 98 -9.36 9.63 6.16
C ASP A 98 -8.58 10.20 4.96
N ARG A 99 -7.24 10.17 5.01
CA ARG A 99 -6.41 10.57 3.86
C ARG A 99 -6.67 9.66 2.65
N THR A 100 -6.66 8.35 2.85
CA THR A 100 -6.94 7.38 1.77
C THR A 100 -8.35 7.53 1.19
N VAL A 101 -9.35 7.98 1.96
CA VAL A 101 -10.69 8.31 1.46
C VAL A 101 -10.71 9.60 0.61
N ALA A 102 -9.84 10.57 0.92
CA ALA A 102 -9.63 11.74 0.06
C ALA A 102 -8.89 11.37 -1.24
N ASP A 103 -7.82 10.57 -1.15
CA ASP A 103 -7.04 10.08 -2.29
C ASP A 103 -7.94 9.25 -3.23
N LEU A 104 -8.76 8.35 -2.66
CA LEU A 104 -9.79 7.58 -3.36
C LEU A 104 -10.85 8.46 -4.05
N THR A 105 -11.23 9.58 -3.43
CA THR A 105 -12.17 10.54 -4.04
C THR A 105 -11.58 11.12 -5.31
N ALA A 106 -10.31 11.55 -5.28
CA ALA A 106 -9.62 12.06 -6.47
C ALA A 106 -9.48 10.98 -7.55
N ALA A 107 -9.07 9.76 -7.16
CA ALA A 107 -8.88 8.63 -8.06
C ALA A 107 -10.12 8.31 -8.92
N PHE A 108 -11.32 8.32 -8.31
CA PHE A 108 -12.57 8.13 -9.04
C PHE A 108 -13.01 9.36 -9.84
N ALA A 109 -12.77 10.58 -9.34
CA ALA A 109 -13.13 11.83 -10.02
C ALA A 109 -12.34 12.03 -11.32
N ASP A 110 -11.02 11.82 -11.28
CA ASP A 110 -10.12 11.93 -12.44
C ASP A 110 -10.13 10.67 -13.34
N ARG A 111 -10.96 9.69 -12.99
CA ARG A 111 -11.17 8.41 -13.71
C ARG A 111 -9.90 7.60 -13.87
N TRP A 112 -9.16 7.42 -12.78
CA TRP A 112 -7.97 6.59 -12.68
C TRP A 112 -8.32 5.27 -11.97
N PRO A 113 -8.96 4.29 -12.64
CA PRO A 113 -9.49 3.07 -12.01
C PRO A 113 -8.40 2.24 -11.33
N ALA A 114 -7.20 2.22 -11.92
CA ALA A 114 -6.03 1.61 -11.29
C ALA A 114 -5.75 2.27 -9.93
N TYR A 115 -5.55 3.59 -9.88
CA TYR A 115 -5.30 4.31 -8.64
C TYR A 115 -6.46 4.16 -7.64
N ALA A 116 -7.71 4.12 -8.12
CA ALA A 116 -8.87 3.85 -7.27
C ALA A 116 -8.83 2.45 -6.65
N TYR A 117 -8.39 1.41 -7.39
CA TYR A 117 -8.18 0.07 -6.83
C TYR A 117 -7.07 0.07 -5.79
N PHE A 118 -5.99 0.84 -5.99
CA PHE A 118 -4.92 0.96 -5.00
C PHE A 118 -5.36 1.70 -3.73
N SER A 119 -6.11 2.80 -3.84
CA SER A 119 -6.72 3.44 -2.66
C SER A 119 -7.75 2.53 -1.97
N MET A 120 -8.50 1.70 -2.71
CA MET A 120 -9.38 0.68 -2.12
C MET A 120 -8.60 -0.47 -1.45
N MET A 121 -7.47 -0.90 -2.01
CA MET A 121 -6.55 -1.86 -1.39
C MET A 121 -6.11 -1.34 -0.02
N ASP A 122 -5.53 -0.14 0.04
CA ASP A 122 -5.05 0.45 1.29
C ASP A 122 -6.18 0.70 2.29
N LEU A 123 -7.35 1.13 1.82
CA LEU A 123 -8.55 1.23 2.66
C LEU A 123 -8.90 -0.14 3.28
N THR A 124 -8.83 -1.24 2.53
CA THR A 124 -9.00 -2.60 3.09
C THR A 124 -7.86 -3.04 4.01
N GLN A 125 -6.62 -2.55 3.82
CA GLN A 125 -5.53 -2.75 4.77
C GLN A 125 -5.83 -2.06 6.11
N TYR A 126 -6.30 -0.80 6.09
CA TYR A 126 -6.71 -0.09 7.31
C TYR A 126 -7.93 -0.75 7.97
N CYS A 127 -8.89 -1.26 7.20
CA CYS A 127 -9.96 -2.10 7.75
C CYS A 127 -9.41 -3.31 8.50
N ALA A 128 -8.45 -4.04 7.92
CA ALA A 128 -7.82 -5.20 8.55
C ALA A 128 -7.01 -4.83 9.81
N ALA A 129 -6.26 -3.72 9.80
CA ALA A 129 -5.47 -3.23 10.94
C ALA A 129 -6.33 -2.72 12.10
N CYS A 130 -7.45 -2.04 11.80
CA CYS A 130 -8.42 -1.66 12.82
C CYS A 130 -9.17 -2.89 13.37
N HIS A 131 -9.54 -3.85 12.52
CA HIS A 131 -10.25 -5.06 12.96
C HIS A 131 -9.37 -6.02 13.77
N SER A 132 -8.07 -6.16 13.49
CA SER A 132 -7.15 -7.04 14.24
C SER A 132 -6.95 -6.62 15.70
N ARG A 133 -7.40 -5.42 16.08
CA ARG A 133 -7.43 -4.91 17.46
C ARG A 133 -8.73 -5.22 18.22
N LEU A 134 -9.77 -5.71 17.52
CA LEU A 134 -11.05 -6.13 18.12
C LEU A 134 -10.99 -7.59 18.62
N PRO A 135 -11.95 -8.06 19.44
CA PRO A 135 -12.09 -9.47 19.79
C PRO A 135 -12.13 -10.41 18.57
N SER A 136 -11.66 -11.66 18.72
CA SER A 136 -11.34 -12.56 17.60
C SER A 136 -12.54 -12.96 16.74
N ASP A 137 -13.75 -12.95 17.29
CA ASP A 137 -15.03 -13.14 16.59
C ASP A 137 -15.40 -11.97 15.66
N ALA A 138 -14.87 -10.77 15.92
CA ALA A 138 -14.95 -9.61 15.03
C ALA A 138 -13.81 -9.56 13.98
N GLN A 139 -12.70 -10.29 14.20
CA GLN A 139 -11.56 -10.36 13.28
C GLN A 139 -11.83 -11.30 12.10
N ALA A 140 -12.17 -12.56 12.38
CA ALA A 140 -12.01 -13.68 11.44
C ALA A 140 -12.98 -13.69 10.23
N VAL A 141 -13.86 -12.70 10.09
CA VAL A 141 -14.99 -12.72 9.15
C VAL A 141 -15.14 -11.43 8.33
N PHE A 142 -14.18 -10.49 8.37
CA PHE A 142 -14.24 -9.22 7.63
C PHE A 142 -14.47 -9.43 6.12
N GLY A 143 -13.48 -10.01 5.43
CA GLY A 143 -13.51 -10.18 3.96
C GLY A 143 -14.68 -11.07 3.50
N GLN A 144 -15.06 -12.07 4.30
CA GLN A 144 -16.20 -12.95 4.00
C GLN A 144 -17.55 -12.22 4.12
N LYS A 145 -17.74 -11.38 5.14
CA LYS A 145 -18.95 -10.52 5.29
C LYS A 145 -19.04 -9.45 4.20
N LEU A 146 -17.90 -9.07 3.62
CA LEU A 146 -17.81 -8.07 2.56
C LEU A 146 -18.08 -8.71 1.19
N LEU A 147 -17.43 -9.83 0.85
CA LEU A 147 -17.74 -10.67 -0.32
C LEU A 147 -19.22 -11.04 -0.40
N ALA A 148 -19.84 -11.40 0.72
CA ALA A 148 -21.25 -11.79 0.78
C ALA A 148 -22.26 -10.65 0.47
N ARG A 149 -21.78 -9.42 0.22
CA ARG A 149 -22.57 -8.26 -0.21
C ARG A 149 -22.27 -7.81 -1.64
N MET A 150 -21.22 -8.33 -2.27
CA MET A 150 -20.74 -7.89 -3.58
C MET A 150 -21.43 -8.68 -4.70
N ASP A 151 -21.74 -8.02 -5.82
CA ASP A 151 -22.13 -8.73 -7.04
C ASP A 151 -20.88 -9.13 -7.84
N LEU A 152 -20.38 -10.32 -7.55
CA LEU A 152 -19.18 -10.88 -8.18
C LEU A 152 -19.41 -11.35 -9.62
N ARG A 153 -20.66 -11.37 -10.11
CA ARG A 153 -21.02 -11.98 -11.41
C ARG A 153 -20.60 -11.15 -12.62
N THR A 154 -20.21 -9.88 -12.40
CA THR A 154 -19.70 -8.99 -13.44
C THR A 154 -18.18 -9.04 -13.57
N LEU A 155 -17.49 -9.73 -12.67
CA LEU A 155 -16.02 -9.74 -12.61
C LEU A 155 -15.44 -10.90 -13.40
N ASP A 156 -14.35 -10.66 -14.10
CA ASP A 156 -13.53 -11.76 -14.65
C ASP A 156 -12.67 -12.44 -13.56
N ASP A 157 -11.95 -13.50 -13.92
CA ASP A 157 -11.15 -14.27 -12.97
C ASP A 157 -9.92 -13.52 -12.42
N ASP A 158 -9.42 -12.49 -13.11
CA ASP A 158 -8.31 -11.63 -12.64
C ASP A 158 -8.83 -10.52 -11.73
N GLU A 159 -9.93 -9.88 -12.11
CA GLU A 159 -10.67 -8.93 -11.29
C GLU A 159 -11.09 -9.57 -9.96
N LEU A 160 -11.55 -10.82 -10.02
CA LEU A 160 -11.91 -11.63 -8.85
C LEU A 160 -10.68 -12.10 -8.04
N ALA A 161 -9.56 -12.44 -8.69
CA ALA A 161 -8.30 -12.73 -8.00
C ALA A 161 -7.77 -11.49 -7.25
N ARG A 162 -7.73 -10.33 -7.91
CA ARG A 162 -7.38 -9.01 -7.33
C ARG A 162 -8.26 -8.69 -6.12
N LEU A 163 -9.59 -8.83 -6.26
CA LEU A 163 -10.55 -8.66 -5.17
C LEU A 163 -10.28 -9.59 -3.98
N TYR A 164 -9.91 -10.86 -4.22
CA TYR A 164 -9.56 -11.79 -3.15
C TYR A 164 -8.24 -11.44 -2.45
N VAL A 165 -7.27 -10.82 -3.14
CA VAL A 165 -6.05 -10.28 -2.50
C VAL A 165 -6.40 -9.09 -1.60
N ALA A 166 -7.19 -8.12 -2.10
CA ALA A 166 -7.67 -6.96 -1.32
C ALA A 166 -8.33 -7.38 0.00
N LEU A 167 -9.25 -8.34 -0.09
CA LEU A 167 -10.01 -8.83 1.06
C LEU A 167 -9.23 -9.83 1.94
N ARG A 168 -7.92 -9.97 1.72
CA ARG A 168 -7.01 -10.92 2.39
C ARG A 168 -7.52 -12.36 2.37
N GLN A 169 -8.30 -12.72 1.35
CA GLN A 169 -8.80 -14.07 1.10
C GLN A 169 -7.80 -14.87 0.24
N PHE A 170 -6.52 -14.84 0.65
CA PHE A 170 -5.39 -15.29 -0.17
C PHE A 170 -5.51 -16.74 -0.67
N ARG A 171 -6.21 -17.63 0.06
CA ARG A 171 -6.49 -19.01 -0.41
C ARG A 171 -7.43 -19.04 -1.62
N LEU A 172 -8.40 -18.12 -1.71
CA LEU A 172 -9.30 -17.96 -2.85
C LEU A 172 -8.59 -17.28 -4.03
N ALA A 173 -7.74 -16.28 -3.76
CA ALA A 173 -6.89 -15.64 -4.78
C ALA A 173 -5.96 -16.68 -5.44
N ALA A 174 -5.20 -17.45 -4.64
CA ALA A 174 -4.41 -18.57 -5.16
C ALA A 174 -5.29 -19.69 -5.78
N GLY A 175 -6.58 -19.77 -5.44
CA GLY A 175 -7.60 -20.56 -6.15
C GLY A 175 -7.73 -20.13 -7.61
N LYS A 176 -8.14 -18.87 -7.82
CA LYS A 176 -8.32 -18.27 -9.15
C LYS A 176 -7.04 -18.26 -9.99
N LEU A 177 -5.90 -17.96 -9.37
CA LEU A 177 -4.60 -17.96 -10.05
C LEU A 177 -4.13 -19.39 -10.42
N GLU A 178 -4.40 -20.41 -9.61
CA GLU A 178 -4.17 -21.81 -10.00
C GLU A 178 -5.11 -22.24 -11.15
N GLU A 179 -6.38 -21.84 -11.11
CA GLU A 179 -7.35 -22.12 -12.19
C GLU A 179 -6.89 -21.50 -13.52
N ARG A 180 -6.53 -20.20 -13.52
CA ARG A 180 -6.03 -19.46 -14.68
C ARG A 180 -4.76 -20.06 -15.28
N LEU A 181 -3.74 -20.36 -14.47
CA LEU A 181 -2.47 -20.92 -14.95
C LEU A 181 -2.62 -22.34 -15.54
N LEU A 182 -3.67 -23.07 -15.15
CA LEU A 182 -3.99 -24.41 -15.64
C LEU A 182 -5.00 -24.43 -16.79
N ASP A 183 -5.59 -23.30 -17.16
CA ASP A 183 -6.51 -23.21 -18.30
C ASP A 183 -5.74 -23.37 -19.64
N PRO A 184 -6.03 -24.40 -20.46
CA PRO A 184 -5.43 -24.55 -21.78
C PRO A 184 -5.82 -23.43 -22.78
N ALA A 185 -6.81 -22.58 -22.49
CA ALA A 185 -7.16 -21.43 -23.33
C ALA A 185 -6.21 -20.24 -23.14
N LEU A 186 -5.67 -20.04 -21.93
CA LEU A 186 -4.66 -19.02 -21.68
C LEU A 186 -3.29 -19.51 -22.15
N HIS A 187 -2.65 -18.74 -23.02
CA HIS A 187 -1.33 -19.09 -23.56
C HIS A 187 -0.21 -18.76 -22.55
N PRO A 188 0.81 -19.62 -22.33
CA PRO A 188 1.79 -19.42 -21.26
C PRO A 188 2.69 -18.18 -21.40
N ILE A 189 2.88 -17.63 -22.61
CA ILE A 189 3.60 -16.36 -22.77
C ILE A 189 2.76 -15.20 -22.24
N ASP A 190 1.44 -15.25 -22.45
CA ASP A 190 0.53 -14.16 -22.10
C ASP A 190 0.40 -14.11 -20.56
N ALA A 191 0.27 -15.28 -19.92
CA ALA A 191 0.38 -15.44 -18.46
C ALA A 191 1.73 -15.01 -17.84
N ASP A 192 2.79 -14.88 -18.65
CA ASP A 192 4.14 -14.44 -18.23
C ASP A 192 4.38 -12.94 -18.52
N LEU A 193 3.65 -12.37 -19.49
CA LEU A 193 3.63 -10.92 -19.80
C LEU A 193 2.66 -10.15 -18.89
N ASP A 194 1.53 -10.76 -18.56
CA ASP A 194 0.54 -10.34 -17.55
C ASP A 194 0.90 -10.90 -16.15
N GLY A 195 2.13 -11.40 -15.99
CA GLY A 195 2.80 -11.82 -14.76
C GLY A 195 2.03 -12.70 -13.76
N THR A 196 0.95 -13.35 -14.20
CA THR A 196 0.07 -14.23 -13.40
C THR A 196 0.87 -15.27 -12.61
N TYR A 197 2.02 -15.72 -13.13
CA TYR A 197 2.97 -16.58 -12.41
C TYR A 197 3.59 -15.94 -11.15
N VAL A 198 4.01 -14.67 -11.22
CA VAL A 198 4.61 -13.93 -10.10
C VAL A 198 3.53 -13.61 -9.07
N GLN A 199 2.35 -13.16 -9.50
CA GLN A 199 1.21 -12.94 -8.60
C GLN A 199 0.76 -14.25 -7.91
N PHE A 200 0.78 -15.39 -8.62
CA PHE A 200 0.51 -16.69 -8.02
C PHE A 200 1.56 -17.08 -6.97
N LEU A 201 2.83 -16.80 -7.22
CA LEU A 201 3.92 -17.05 -6.26
C LEU A 201 3.83 -16.15 -5.04
N ASP A 202 3.61 -14.85 -5.22
CA ASP A 202 3.42 -13.87 -4.15
C ASP A 202 2.30 -14.31 -3.18
N VAL A 203 1.09 -14.49 -3.73
CA VAL A 203 -0.09 -14.90 -2.95
C VAL A 203 0.10 -16.28 -2.31
N SER A 204 0.79 -17.22 -2.96
CA SER A 204 0.99 -18.58 -2.41
C SER A 204 2.10 -18.67 -1.37
N LEU A 205 3.22 -17.96 -1.58
CA LEU A 205 4.43 -18.07 -0.74
C LEU A 205 4.42 -17.06 0.42
N ASP A 206 4.21 -15.77 0.14
CA ASP A 206 4.25 -14.72 1.16
C ASP A 206 2.97 -14.76 2.01
N ALA A 207 1.81 -14.63 1.36
CA ALA A 207 0.54 -14.41 2.03
C ALA A 207 -0.16 -15.68 2.56
N ASN A 208 0.17 -16.88 2.04
CA ASN A 208 -0.37 -18.16 2.53
C ASN A 208 0.68 -19.09 3.18
N GLY A 209 1.97 -18.97 2.84
CA GLY A 209 3.00 -19.96 3.23
C GLY A 209 2.79 -21.36 2.63
N ASP A 210 2.09 -21.48 1.50
CA ASP A 210 1.70 -22.75 0.87
C ASP A 210 2.70 -23.17 -0.22
N PHE A 211 3.95 -23.40 0.21
CA PHE A 211 5.07 -23.83 -0.63
C PHE A 211 4.76 -25.12 -1.41
N GLU A 212 4.04 -26.07 -0.79
CA GLU A 212 3.67 -27.34 -1.42
C GLU A 212 2.70 -27.13 -2.58
N ARG A 213 1.67 -26.28 -2.41
CA ARG A 213 0.76 -25.91 -3.50
C ARG A 213 1.49 -25.17 -4.61
N ALA A 214 2.32 -24.19 -4.29
CA ALA A 214 3.10 -23.44 -5.28
C ALA A 214 3.94 -24.40 -6.13
N TRP A 215 4.73 -25.28 -5.49
CA TRP A 215 5.54 -26.29 -6.17
C TRP A 215 4.70 -27.22 -7.05
N ARG A 216 3.55 -27.71 -6.55
CA ARG A 216 2.64 -28.61 -7.29
C ARG A 216 1.99 -27.93 -8.49
N VAL A 217 1.63 -26.66 -8.41
CA VAL A 217 1.07 -25.92 -9.55
C VAL A 217 2.14 -25.68 -10.61
N LEU A 218 3.32 -25.21 -10.23
CA LEU A 218 4.45 -25.10 -11.17
C LEU A 218 4.76 -26.46 -11.83
N ALA A 219 4.73 -27.56 -11.08
CA ALA A 219 4.94 -28.91 -11.60
C ALA A 219 3.89 -29.35 -12.64
N LYS A 220 2.63 -28.93 -12.49
CA LYS A 220 1.57 -29.17 -13.49
C LYS A 220 1.79 -28.31 -14.72
N VAL A 221 2.01 -27.01 -14.55
CA VAL A 221 2.17 -26.06 -15.68
C VAL A 221 3.42 -26.40 -16.50
N ALA A 222 4.49 -26.90 -15.85
CA ALA A 222 5.69 -27.42 -16.51
C ALA A 222 5.45 -28.62 -17.45
N GLN A 223 4.27 -29.26 -17.43
CA GLN A 223 3.89 -30.36 -18.31
C GLN A 223 3.05 -29.92 -19.54
N ARG A 224 2.76 -28.61 -19.66
CA ARG A 224 2.00 -28.05 -20.78
C ARG A 224 2.77 -28.21 -22.11
N PRO A 225 2.13 -28.71 -23.19
CA PRO A 225 2.80 -28.96 -24.48
C PRO A 225 3.09 -27.67 -25.27
N ASP A 226 2.43 -26.58 -24.92
CA ASP A 226 2.58 -25.23 -25.47
C ASP A 226 3.57 -24.34 -24.67
N LEU A 227 4.18 -24.88 -23.60
CA LEU A 227 5.10 -24.13 -22.76
C LEU A 227 6.43 -23.82 -23.48
N PRO A 228 6.83 -22.54 -23.65
CA PRO A 228 8.07 -22.19 -24.31
C PRO A 228 9.28 -22.55 -23.42
N TYR A 229 10.39 -22.93 -24.06
CA TYR A 229 11.58 -23.43 -23.37
C TYR A 229 12.11 -22.51 -22.27
N TYR A 230 12.12 -21.18 -22.50
CA TYR A 230 12.62 -20.22 -21.50
C TYR A 230 11.77 -20.26 -20.21
N LEU A 231 10.45 -20.37 -20.35
CA LEU A 231 9.52 -20.41 -19.23
C LEU A 231 9.62 -21.75 -18.52
N ALA A 232 9.76 -22.86 -19.25
CA ALA A 232 10.05 -24.18 -18.66
C ALA A 232 11.32 -24.18 -17.78
N GLN A 233 12.38 -23.47 -18.18
CA GLN A 233 13.56 -23.27 -17.33
C GLN A 233 13.24 -22.39 -16.10
N ARG A 234 12.48 -21.30 -16.27
CA ARG A 234 12.07 -20.41 -15.16
C ARG A 234 11.20 -21.14 -14.13
N LEU A 235 10.18 -21.89 -14.55
CA LEU A 235 9.33 -22.69 -13.65
C LEU A 235 10.20 -23.69 -12.87
N LYS A 236 11.16 -24.36 -13.52
CA LYS A 236 12.04 -25.32 -12.84
C LYS A 236 13.02 -24.64 -11.89
N ALA A 237 13.52 -23.44 -12.21
CA ALA A 237 14.33 -22.63 -11.29
C ALA A 237 13.54 -22.24 -10.05
N TRP A 238 12.30 -21.77 -10.20
CA TRP A 238 11.39 -21.46 -9.10
C TRP A 238 11.05 -22.68 -8.24
N GLN A 239 10.78 -23.85 -8.82
CA GLN A 239 10.59 -25.08 -8.04
C GLN A 239 11.81 -25.40 -7.17
N ASN A 240 13.02 -25.35 -7.75
CA ASN A 240 14.27 -25.58 -7.00
C ASN A 240 14.46 -24.55 -5.88
N ALA A 241 14.07 -23.29 -6.11
CA ALA A 241 14.13 -22.23 -5.11
C ALA A 241 13.12 -22.47 -3.97
N ILE A 242 11.90 -22.92 -4.28
CA ILE A 242 10.87 -23.28 -3.28
C ILE A 242 11.37 -24.43 -2.39
N ASP A 243 11.95 -25.47 -2.99
CA ASP A 243 12.54 -26.62 -2.28
C ASP A 243 13.69 -26.18 -1.33
N GLU A 244 14.38 -25.08 -1.64
CA GLU A 244 15.49 -24.54 -0.86
C GLU A 244 15.00 -23.62 0.28
N VAL A 245 14.22 -22.57 -0.03
CA VAL A 245 13.83 -21.55 0.96
C VAL A 245 12.82 -22.03 2.00
N GLY A 246 12.00 -23.04 1.66
CA GLY A 246 10.93 -23.53 2.53
C GLY A 246 11.40 -24.05 3.90
N THR A 247 12.67 -24.48 4.01
CA THR A 247 13.25 -24.91 5.29
C THR A 247 13.65 -23.73 6.18
N THR A 248 14.20 -22.66 5.60
CA THR A 248 14.57 -21.42 6.32
C THR A 248 13.36 -20.62 6.76
N LEU A 249 12.31 -20.53 5.91
CA LEU A 249 11.13 -19.72 6.21
C LEU A 249 10.29 -20.28 7.37
N ALA A 250 10.32 -21.60 7.60
CA ALA A 250 9.76 -22.25 8.78
C ALA A 250 10.55 -21.98 10.09
N GLY A 251 11.76 -21.41 9.99
CA GLY A 251 12.60 -21.06 11.13
C GLY A 251 12.28 -19.70 11.77
N PRO A 252 13.03 -19.34 12.84
CA PRO A 252 13.10 -17.96 13.33
C PRO A 252 13.46 -17.01 12.18
N ALA A 253 12.95 -15.77 12.23
CA ALA A 253 13.33 -14.77 11.24
C ALA A 253 14.70 -14.19 11.62
N GLU A 254 15.71 -14.36 10.76
CA GLU A 254 17.04 -13.77 10.94
C GLU A 254 17.43 -12.89 9.74
N LEU A 255 17.98 -11.70 10.03
CA LEU A 255 18.35 -10.73 8.98
C LEU A 255 19.50 -11.24 8.09
N ALA A 256 20.31 -12.17 8.59
CA ALA A 256 21.35 -12.84 7.79
C ALA A 256 20.75 -13.68 6.66
N ASP A 257 19.64 -14.39 6.91
CA ASP A 257 18.94 -15.18 5.89
C ASP A 257 18.25 -14.28 4.86
N ALA A 258 17.61 -13.19 5.29
CA ALA A 258 17.03 -12.20 4.39
C ALA A 258 18.07 -11.59 3.43
N ARG A 259 19.24 -11.19 3.98
CA ARG A 259 20.40 -10.73 3.19
C ARG A 259 20.84 -11.80 2.20
N ALA A 260 21.02 -13.04 2.64
CA ALA A 260 21.47 -14.14 1.79
C ALA A 260 20.51 -14.44 0.62
N TRP A 261 19.20 -14.40 0.85
CA TRP A 261 18.21 -14.59 -0.24
C TRP A 261 18.15 -13.40 -1.19
N PHE A 262 18.21 -12.16 -0.69
CA PHE A 262 18.22 -10.96 -1.53
C PHE A 262 19.52 -10.83 -2.37
N ASP A 263 20.67 -11.18 -1.80
CA ASP A 263 21.94 -11.26 -2.54
C ASP A 263 21.85 -12.33 -3.63
N LYS A 264 21.30 -13.51 -3.30
CA LYS A 264 21.09 -14.59 -4.28
C LYS A 264 20.12 -14.18 -5.40
N ALA A 265 19.03 -13.52 -5.06
CA ALA A 265 18.07 -12.96 -6.01
C ALA A 265 18.73 -11.94 -6.95
N THR A 266 19.57 -11.06 -6.39
CA THR A 266 20.35 -10.06 -7.13
C THR A 266 21.39 -10.70 -8.06
N VAL A 267 22.04 -11.79 -7.63
CA VAL A 267 23.04 -12.52 -8.44
C VAL A 267 22.41 -13.27 -9.63
N ILE A 268 21.20 -13.81 -9.50
CA ILE A 268 20.55 -14.57 -10.59
C ILE A 268 19.61 -13.75 -11.47
N GLY A 269 19.26 -12.51 -11.07
CA GLY A 269 18.45 -11.60 -11.89
C GLY A 269 19.31 -10.86 -12.91
N HIS A 270 19.41 -11.37 -14.13
CA HIS A 270 20.32 -10.84 -15.16
C HIS A 270 19.88 -9.48 -15.75
N ALA A 271 18.64 -9.07 -15.49
CA ALA A 271 18.04 -7.83 -15.96
C ALA A 271 17.01 -7.30 -14.95
N PRO A 272 16.63 -6.01 -15.00
CA PRO A 272 15.58 -5.44 -14.14
C PRO A 272 14.26 -6.22 -14.19
N ALA A 273 13.87 -6.76 -15.35
CA ALA A 273 12.65 -7.57 -15.54
C ALA A 273 12.86 -9.09 -15.51
N ASP A 274 14.00 -9.60 -15.01
CA ASP A 274 14.25 -11.05 -14.93
C ASP A 274 13.54 -11.69 -13.73
N ALA A 275 12.28 -12.12 -13.93
CA ALA A 275 11.44 -12.75 -12.91
C ALA A 275 12.00 -14.07 -12.33
N THR A 276 13.09 -14.62 -12.86
CA THR A 276 13.73 -15.86 -12.36
C THR A 276 14.12 -15.78 -10.88
N ARG A 277 14.38 -14.57 -10.37
CA ARG A 277 14.72 -14.31 -8.96
C ARG A 277 13.53 -14.30 -7.98
N ALA A 278 12.28 -14.23 -8.46
CA ALA A 278 11.11 -13.87 -7.67
C ALA A 278 10.93 -14.67 -6.36
N VAL A 279 11.16 -15.98 -6.37
CA VAL A 279 11.03 -16.81 -5.15
C VAL A 279 12.02 -16.41 -4.04
N TYR A 280 13.24 -15.98 -4.40
CA TYR A 280 14.23 -15.52 -3.41
C TYR A 280 13.98 -14.08 -2.95
N ASP A 281 13.51 -13.19 -3.84
CA ASP A 281 13.04 -11.85 -3.46
C ASP A 281 11.85 -11.96 -2.47
N LEU A 282 10.84 -12.80 -2.76
CA LEU A 282 9.70 -13.06 -1.86
C LEU A 282 10.13 -13.70 -0.52
N ALA A 283 11.05 -14.66 -0.55
CA ALA A 283 11.60 -15.26 0.67
C ALA A 283 12.34 -14.23 1.55
N ALA A 284 13.09 -13.31 0.94
CA ALA A 284 13.70 -12.21 1.66
C ALA A 284 12.63 -11.28 2.26
N ALA A 285 11.61 -10.90 1.48
CA ALA A 285 10.51 -10.03 1.93
C ALA A 285 9.78 -10.60 3.16
N GLN A 286 9.38 -11.88 3.12
CA GLN A 286 8.67 -12.54 4.23
C GLN A 286 9.51 -12.58 5.53
N ILE A 287 10.85 -12.64 5.43
CA ILE A 287 11.73 -12.57 6.61
C ILE A 287 11.82 -11.12 7.12
N LEU A 288 11.97 -10.14 6.22
CA LEU A 288 12.08 -8.71 6.57
C LEU A 288 10.79 -8.18 7.20
N GLN A 289 9.62 -8.52 6.64
CA GLN A 289 8.31 -8.19 7.24
C GLN A 289 8.21 -8.77 8.67
N ARG A 290 8.47 -10.07 8.86
CA ARG A 290 8.45 -10.71 10.20
C ARG A 290 9.40 -10.02 11.20
N LEU A 291 10.57 -9.57 10.76
CA LEU A 291 11.53 -8.84 11.60
C LEU A 291 11.07 -7.43 11.97
N LEU A 292 10.37 -6.76 11.05
CA LEU A 292 9.78 -5.44 11.27
C LEU A 292 8.59 -5.50 12.25
N ASP A 293 7.68 -6.46 12.04
CA ASP A 293 6.49 -6.68 12.89
C ASP A 293 6.86 -7.03 14.33
N GLN A 294 7.91 -7.84 14.52
CA GLN A 294 8.41 -8.20 15.85
C GLN A 294 9.18 -7.05 16.53
N GLY A 295 9.48 -5.96 15.83
CA GLY A 295 10.16 -4.78 16.37
C GLY A 295 11.62 -5.02 16.82
N LEU A 296 12.25 -6.11 16.38
CA LEU A 296 13.57 -6.55 16.88
C LEU A 296 14.75 -5.80 16.25
N LEU A 297 14.53 -5.18 15.08
CA LEU A 297 15.60 -4.55 14.30
C LEU A 297 16.10 -3.24 14.94
N GLN A 298 17.43 -3.11 15.00
CA GLN A 298 18.09 -1.85 15.37
C GLN A 298 17.90 -0.79 14.28
N LYS A 299 18.09 0.49 14.62
CA LYS A 299 17.80 1.63 13.73
C LYS A 299 18.39 1.50 12.31
N LEU A 300 19.63 1.00 12.18
CA LEU A 300 20.26 0.83 10.86
C LEU A 300 19.71 -0.38 10.11
N ASP A 301 19.62 -1.53 10.76
CA ASP A 301 19.05 -2.76 10.20
C ASP A 301 17.57 -2.59 9.81
N LYS A 302 16.82 -1.73 10.52
CA LYS A 302 15.44 -1.40 10.18
C LYS A 302 15.35 -0.56 8.91
N ALA A 303 16.26 0.41 8.73
CA ALA A 303 16.35 1.17 7.49
C ALA A 303 16.82 0.31 6.30
N GLU A 304 17.70 -0.68 6.55
CA GLU A 304 18.05 -1.70 5.58
C GLU A 304 16.84 -2.54 5.17
N ALA A 305 16.07 -3.05 6.13
CA ALA A 305 14.88 -3.86 5.86
C ALA A 305 13.86 -3.11 4.99
N TYR A 306 13.59 -1.84 5.28
CA TYR A 306 12.72 -1.00 4.45
C TYR A 306 13.30 -0.77 3.04
N TYR A 307 14.59 -0.43 2.91
CA TYR A 307 15.24 -0.24 1.61
C TYR A 307 15.19 -1.53 0.77
N THR A 308 15.56 -2.66 1.36
CA THR A 308 15.60 -3.96 0.68
C THR A 308 14.20 -4.43 0.27
N LEU A 309 13.18 -4.21 1.12
CA LEU A 309 11.78 -4.41 0.73
C LEU A 309 11.38 -3.52 -0.45
N GLY A 310 11.69 -2.22 -0.43
CA GLY A 310 11.37 -1.33 -1.55
C GLY A 310 12.06 -1.75 -2.86
N VAL A 311 13.31 -2.23 -2.78
CA VAL A 311 14.00 -2.80 -3.95
C VAL A 311 13.36 -4.13 -4.40
N ILE A 312 12.83 -4.94 -3.49
CA ILE A 312 12.05 -6.15 -3.83
C ILE A 312 10.74 -5.75 -4.54
N THR A 313 9.95 -4.82 -4.00
CA THR A 313 8.73 -4.30 -4.63
C THR A 313 9.01 -3.80 -6.05
N LEU A 314 10.06 -2.99 -6.25
CA LEU A 314 10.49 -2.52 -7.59
C LEU A 314 10.85 -3.65 -8.58
N ARG A 315 11.12 -4.85 -8.06
CA ARG A 315 11.63 -6.01 -8.80
C ARG A 315 10.62 -7.14 -8.97
N THR A 316 9.59 -7.22 -8.12
CA THR A 316 8.55 -8.27 -8.15
C THR A 316 7.19 -7.73 -8.54
N THR A 317 6.88 -6.47 -8.22
CA THR A 317 5.68 -5.82 -8.72
C THR A 317 5.80 -5.56 -10.21
N GLU A 318 4.72 -5.83 -10.94
CA GLU A 318 4.68 -5.71 -12.40
C GLU A 318 4.59 -4.25 -12.86
N ARG A 319 4.44 -4.05 -14.17
CA ARG A 319 4.62 -2.76 -14.89
C ARG A 319 3.77 -1.57 -14.41
N ARG A 320 2.84 -1.78 -13.47
CA ARG A 320 2.09 -0.76 -12.76
C ARG A 320 1.91 -1.23 -11.31
N PRO A 321 2.82 -0.87 -10.37
CA PRO A 321 2.48 -0.83 -8.95
C PRO A 321 1.26 0.08 -8.76
N ALA A 322 0.40 -0.27 -7.81
CA ALA A 322 -0.99 0.35 -7.65
C ALA A 322 -0.63 1.39 -6.52
N VAL A 323 -0.16 0.92 -5.37
CA VAL A 323 0.37 1.77 -4.31
C VAL A 323 1.80 2.14 -4.72
N PRO A 324 2.28 3.39 -4.49
CA PRO A 324 3.70 3.74 -4.47
C PRO A 324 4.40 3.11 -3.26
N GLU A 325 4.29 1.79 -3.11
CA GLU A 325 4.78 1.01 -1.97
C GLU A 325 6.31 1.04 -1.94
N MET A 326 6.95 0.93 -3.11
CA MET A 326 8.39 1.09 -3.26
C MET A 326 8.84 2.43 -2.67
N GLU A 327 8.14 3.50 -3.02
CA GLU A 327 8.47 4.86 -2.60
C GLU A 327 8.22 5.09 -1.11
N LEU A 328 7.12 4.56 -0.56
CA LEU A 328 6.85 4.53 0.88
C LEU A 328 7.95 3.79 1.65
N LEU A 329 8.44 2.67 1.10
CA LEU A 329 9.52 1.89 1.70
C LEU A 329 10.87 2.62 1.62
N MET A 330 11.16 3.35 0.53
CA MET A 330 12.33 4.23 0.45
C MET A 330 12.24 5.40 1.45
N GLU A 331 11.08 6.06 1.55
CA GLU A 331 10.83 7.09 2.55
C GLU A 331 11.01 6.54 3.98
N ALA A 332 10.44 5.38 4.27
CA ALA A 332 10.59 4.71 5.56
C ALA A 332 12.06 4.40 5.88
N ALA A 333 12.86 3.97 4.90
CA ALA A 333 14.31 3.77 5.06
C ALA A 333 15.04 5.10 5.37
N ILE A 334 14.74 6.17 4.62
CA ILE A 334 15.33 7.50 4.80
C ILE A 334 15.02 8.07 6.19
N ARG A 335 13.73 8.08 6.57
CA ARG A 335 13.29 8.60 7.88
C ARG A 335 13.77 7.73 9.05
N THR A 336 13.89 6.42 8.84
CA THR A 336 14.38 5.48 9.89
C THR A 336 15.87 5.67 10.17
N ALA A 337 16.73 5.87 9.17
CA ALA A 337 18.16 6.16 9.39
C ALA A 337 18.70 7.30 8.50
N PRO A 338 18.38 8.57 8.81
CA PRO A 338 18.82 9.72 8.03
C PRO A 338 20.34 9.79 7.88
N GLY A 339 20.82 10.06 6.66
CA GLY A 339 22.26 10.12 6.34
C GLY A 339 22.99 8.76 6.27
N SER A 340 22.29 7.63 6.44
CA SER A 340 22.85 6.29 6.21
C SER A 340 23.12 6.00 4.72
N SER A 341 23.78 4.87 4.42
CA SER A 341 23.88 4.33 3.07
C SER A 341 22.49 4.04 2.47
N TYR A 342 21.62 3.35 3.22
CA TYR A 342 20.28 2.98 2.76
C TYR A 342 19.37 4.19 2.52
N ALA A 343 19.49 5.24 3.34
CA ALA A 343 18.82 6.51 3.06
C ALA A 343 19.29 7.15 1.75
N ARG A 344 20.59 7.18 1.47
CA ARG A 344 21.12 7.69 0.19
C ARG A 344 20.70 6.84 -1.00
N TYR A 345 20.68 5.51 -0.87
CA TYR A 345 20.30 4.61 -1.96
C TYR A 345 18.79 4.68 -2.24
N GLY A 346 17.94 4.70 -1.22
CA GLY A 346 16.49 4.86 -1.39
C GLY A 346 16.14 6.21 -2.03
N TYR A 347 16.81 7.29 -1.65
CA TYR A 347 16.60 8.60 -2.26
C TYR A 347 17.07 8.67 -3.72
N ALA A 348 18.18 8.01 -4.06
CA ALA A 348 18.62 7.91 -5.45
C ALA A 348 17.63 7.13 -6.32
N LEU A 349 17.02 6.05 -5.79
CA LEU A 349 15.95 5.31 -6.47
C LEU A 349 14.67 6.15 -6.62
N LEU A 350 14.28 6.94 -5.60
CA LEU A 350 13.16 7.89 -5.70
C LEU A 350 13.40 8.94 -6.79
N GLU A 351 14.63 9.50 -6.90
CA GLU A 351 14.97 10.45 -7.97
C GLU A 351 15.01 9.79 -9.36
N GLU A 352 15.52 8.56 -9.49
CA GLU A 352 15.52 7.81 -10.76
C GLU A 352 14.09 7.45 -11.22
N PHE A 353 13.25 6.98 -10.29
CA PHE A 353 11.85 6.61 -10.58
C PHE A 353 10.99 7.84 -10.89
N GLY A 354 11.10 8.91 -10.09
CA GLY A 354 10.39 10.17 -10.33
C GLY A 354 10.79 10.90 -11.61
N TYR A 355 12.00 10.63 -12.14
CA TYR A 355 12.45 11.15 -13.43
C TYR A 355 11.97 10.32 -14.65
N THR A 356 11.62 9.05 -14.45
CA THR A 356 11.36 8.09 -15.54
C THR A 356 9.92 7.57 -15.63
N GLY A 357 9.21 7.51 -14.51
CA GLY A 357 7.80 7.09 -14.42
C GLY A 357 6.84 8.26 -14.47
N GLU A 358 6.54 8.83 -13.31
CA GLU A 358 5.38 9.72 -13.11
C GLU A 358 5.75 10.95 -12.27
N GLY A 359 5.64 12.14 -12.86
CA GLY A 359 6.05 13.41 -12.23
C GLY A 359 5.19 13.88 -11.05
N HIS A 360 4.17 13.10 -10.66
CA HIS A 360 3.16 13.45 -9.65
C HIS A 360 3.54 12.95 -8.25
N LEU A 361 4.24 11.82 -8.16
CA LEU A 361 4.55 11.15 -6.89
C LEU A 361 5.75 11.79 -6.15
N ALA A 362 6.71 12.32 -6.91
CA ALA A 362 8.01 12.80 -6.43
C ALA A 362 8.39 14.20 -6.97
N SER A 363 7.40 15.09 -7.18
CA SER A 363 7.62 16.43 -7.75
C SER A 363 8.36 17.37 -6.78
N GLN A 364 9.25 18.21 -7.31
CA GLN A 364 9.88 19.33 -6.59
C GLN A 364 9.07 20.63 -6.67
N GLN A 365 8.02 20.67 -7.48
CA GLN A 365 7.17 21.85 -7.72
C GLN A 365 5.72 21.38 -7.94
N LEU A 366 4.96 21.35 -6.86
CA LEU A 366 3.51 21.13 -6.88
C LEU A 366 2.79 22.32 -7.51
N VAL A 367 1.65 22.07 -8.16
CA VAL A 367 0.71 23.14 -8.50
C VAL A 367 0.09 23.67 -7.21
N GLU A 368 -0.21 24.97 -7.12
CA GLU A 368 -0.80 25.58 -5.91
C GLU A 368 -2.15 24.91 -5.56
N GLY A 369 -2.12 24.03 -4.56
CA GLY A 369 -3.29 23.27 -4.07
C GLY A 369 -3.07 21.76 -4.01
N GLU A 370 -2.10 21.21 -4.76
CA GLU A 370 -1.73 19.80 -4.71
C GLU A 370 -0.77 19.53 -3.54
N SER A 371 -0.89 18.36 -2.89
CA SER A 371 0.11 17.86 -1.95
C SER A 371 0.86 16.69 -2.58
N ALA A 372 2.20 16.76 -2.63
CA ALA A 372 3.00 15.62 -3.04
C ALA A 372 2.70 14.43 -2.13
N PHE A 373 2.72 13.23 -2.70
CA PHE A 373 2.64 12.02 -1.92
C PHE A 373 3.88 11.88 -1.02
N ILE A 374 5.07 12.18 -1.55
CA ILE A 374 6.35 12.24 -0.83
C ILE A 374 7.05 13.60 -1.05
N ASP A 375 7.45 14.26 0.04
CA ASP A 375 8.22 15.51 -0.02
C ASP A 375 9.73 15.22 -0.24
N MET A 376 10.12 15.21 -1.51
CA MET A 376 11.52 15.00 -1.93
C MET A 376 12.49 16.10 -1.45
N ALA A 377 12.00 17.28 -1.06
CA ALA A 377 12.83 18.34 -0.49
C ALA A 377 13.05 18.15 1.02
N GLU A 378 12.08 17.61 1.76
CA GLU A 378 12.26 17.17 3.15
C GLU A 378 13.23 15.98 3.22
N LEU A 379 13.02 14.96 2.38
CA LEU A 379 13.86 13.76 2.37
C LEU A 379 15.34 14.07 2.04
N ARG A 380 15.60 15.04 1.15
CA ARG A 380 16.96 15.55 0.88
C ARG A 380 17.59 16.17 2.13
N GLN A 381 16.86 17.04 2.83
CA GLN A 381 17.36 17.69 4.06
C GLN A 381 17.69 16.67 5.14
N LEU A 382 16.88 15.63 5.32
CA LEU A 382 17.15 14.54 6.27
C LEU A 382 18.49 13.84 5.98
N ILE A 383 18.81 13.62 4.70
CA ILE A 383 20.06 12.98 4.27
C ILE A 383 21.26 13.90 4.51
N GLU A 384 21.17 15.17 4.12
CA GLU A 384 22.22 16.16 4.32
C GLU A 384 22.54 16.34 5.82
N LEU A 385 21.53 16.60 6.65
CA LEU A 385 21.66 16.76 8.10
C LEU A 385 22.23 15.50 8.77
N GLY A 386 21.80 14.31 8.33
CA GLY A 386 22.30 13.04 8.84
C GLY A 386 23.80 12.84 8.59
N THR A 387 24.32 13.26 7.43
CA THR A 387 25.77 13.19 7.16
C THR A 387 26.57 14.13 8.05
N ALA A 388 26.13 15.39 8.22
CA ALA A 388 26.82 16.38 9.03
C ALA A 388 27.04 15.92 10.48
N ALA A 389 26.05 15.25 11.08
CA ALA A 389 26.12 14.72 12.44
C ALA A 389 27.18 13.61 12.64
N THR A 390 27.56 12.90 11.56
CA THR A 390 28.59 11.85 11.64
C THR A 390 30.02 12.37 11.51
N GLY A 391 30.22 13.52 10.87
CA GLY A 391 31.55 14.06 10.55
C GLY A 391 32.33 14.66 11.72
N THR A 392 31.66 14.97 12.84
CA THR A 392 32.28 15.64 14.00
C THR A 392 32.87 14.69 15.05
N GLY A 393 32.84 13.37 14.82
CA GLY A 393 33.22 12.35 15.81
C GLY A 393 34.70 11.94 15.85
N THR A 394 35.53 12.38 14.90
CA THR A 394 36.92 11.91 14.75
C THR A 394 37.91 13.04 14.45
N ASN A 395 38.52 13.60 15.50
CA ASN A 395 39.77 14.38 15.49
C ASN A 395 40.43 14.25 16.87
#